data_AF-A0A3E0WMW9-F1
#
_entry.id   AF-A0A3E0WMW9-F1
#
_cell.length_a   1.000
_cell.length_b   1.000
_cell.length_c   1.000
_cell.angle_alpha   90.00
_cell.angle_beta   90.00
_cell.angle_gamma   90.00
#
_symmetry.space_group_name_H-M   'P 1'
#
loop_
_entity.id
_entity.type
_entity.pdbx_description
1 polymer ?
#
loop_
_entity_poly.entity_id
_entity_poly.type
_entity_poly.pdbx_seq_one_letter_code
_entity_poly.pdbx_strand_id
1 'polypeptide(L)'
;MKEWEEWWENYLIRRKQKETLRKHIRDVLQKKAKAYKTTFNECFYDESLYEKHSQVKDALAQQFDGKANRALVERLEMNALRISSMNVKRNIAYESIQL
;
A
#
# COMPACT_ATOMS: atom_id res chain seq x y z
N MET A 1 -47.29 -30.47 13.96
CA MET A 1 -47.33 -29.28 13.08
C MET A 1 -46.53 -28.12 13.66
N LYS A 2 -46.81 -27.67 14.90
CA LYS A 2 -46.09 -26.57 15.57
C LYS A 2 -44.56 -26.75 15.67
N GLU A 3 -44.06 -27.94 16.00
CA GLU A 3 -42.60 -28.17 16.12
C GLU A 3 -41.86 -28.00 14.79
N TRP A 4 -42.50 -28.30 13.66
CA TRP A 4 -41.92 -28.13 12.33
C TRP A 4 -41.85 -26.65 11.93
N GLU A 5 -42.87 -25.89 12.27
CA GLU A 5 -42.93 -24.42 12.06
C GLU A 5 -41.88 -23.71 12.93
N GLU A 6 -41.80 -24.06 14.21
CA GLU A 6 -40.78 -23.52 15.13
C GLU A 6 -39.35 -23.88 14.68
N TRP A 7 -39.13 -25.09 14.16
CA TRP A 7 -37.83 -25.47 13.60
C TRP A 7 -37.47 -24.62 12.38
N TRP A 8 -38.43 -24.41 11.48
CA TRP A 8 -38.22 -23.63 10.26
C TRP A 8 -37.94 -22.14 10.55
N GLU A 9 -38.69 -21.53 11.47
CA GLU A 9 -38.43 -20.16 11.92
C GLU A 9 -37.05 -20.02 12.53
N ASN A 10 -36.65 -20.94 13.41
CA ASN A 10 -35.32 -20.96 14.01
C ASN A 10 -34.21 -21.11 12.96
N TYR A 11 -34.42 -21.94 11.94
CA TYR A 11 -33.49 -22.10 10.84
C TYR A 11 -33.30 -20.80 10.06
N LEU A 12 -34.39 -20.12 9.70
CA LEU A 12 -34.35 -18.84 8.98
C LEU A 12 -33.66 -17.74 9.81
N ILE A 13 -33.94 -17.67 11.11
CA ILE A 13 -33.28 -16.73 12.03
C ILE A 13 -31.78 -16.98 12.07
N ARG A 14 -31.35 -18.24 12.27
CA ARG A 14 -29.91 -18.60 12.28
C ARG A 14 -29.23 -18.27 10.97
N ARG A 15 -29.90 -18.51 9.84
CA ARG A 15 -29.37 -18.16 8.50
C ARG A 15 -29.17 -16.65 8.35
N LYS A 16 -30.17 -15.86 8.74
CA LYS A 16 -30.09 -14.38 8.69
C LYS A 16 -28.99 -13.84 9.59
N GLN A 17 -28.84 -14.39 10.80
CA GLN A 17 -27.75 -14.04 11.72
C GLN A 17 -26.38 -14.36 11.12
N LYS A 18 -26.22 -15.53 10.50
CA LYS A 18 -24.98 -15.94 9.84
C LYS A 18 -24.62 -15.01 8.68
N GLU A 19 -25.60 -14.64 7.85
CA GLU A 19 -25.38 -13.69 6.74
C GLU A 19 -25.02 -12.29 7.26
N THR A 20 -25.69 -11.84 8.32
CA THR A 20 -25.40 -10.56 8.97
C THR A 20 -23.98 -10.53 9.54
N LEU A 21 -23.57 -11.60 10.21
CA LEU A 21 -22.21 -11.73 10.76
C LEU A 21 -21.15 -11.75 9.65
N ARG A 22 -21.39 -12.48 8.56
CA ARG A 22 -20.48 -12.50 7.39
C ARG A 22 -20.32 -11.11 6.78
N LYS A 23 -21.43 -10.38 6.62
CA LYS A 23 -21.39 -9.00 6.11
C LYS A 23 -20.59 -8.10 7.06
N HIS A 24 -20.87 -8.17 8.36
CA HIS A 24 -20.16 -7.38 9.36
C HIS A 24 -18.64 -7.65 9.35
N ILE A 25 -18.23 -8.92 9.32
CA ILE A 25 -16.81 -9.31 9.24
C ILE A 25 -16.16 -8.71 7.99
N ARG A 26 -16.82 -8.82 6.83
CA ARG A 26 -16.32 -8.24 5.58
C ARG A 26 -16.17 -6.73 5.68
N ASP A 27 -17.17 -6.02 6.18
CA ASP A 27 -17.15 -4.56 6.32
C ASP A 27 -16.02 -4.11 7.26
N VAL A 28 -15.82 -4.80 8.38
CA VAL A 28 -14.72 -4.54 9.32
C VAL A 28 -13.36 -4.74 8.67
N LEU A 29 -13.18 -5.85 7.96
CA LEU A 29 -11.92 -6.14 7.28
C LEU A 29 -11.63 -5.14 6.16
N GLN A 30 -12.65 -4.72 5.39
CA GLN A 30 -12.51 -3.68 4.37
C GLN A 30 -12.13 -2.33 4.98
N LYS A 31 -12.76 -1.95 6.11
CA LYS A 31 -12.42 -0.73 6.83
C LYS A 31 -10.97 -0.74 7.33
N LYS A 32 -10.51 -1.88 7.89
CA LYS A 32 -9.12 -2.04 8.32
C LYS A 32 -8.13 -1.97 7.16
N ALA A 33 -8.40 -2.69 6.07
CA ALA A 33 -7.56 -2.65 4.88
C ALA A 33 -7.43 -1.23 4.32
N LYS A 34 -8.54 -0.47 4.27
CA LYS A 34 -8.52 0.94 3.87
C LYS A 34 -7.66 1.79 4.81
N ALA A 35 -7.81 1.64 6.12
CA ALA A 35 -7.03 2.39 7.10
C ALA A 35 -5.52 2.12 6.94
N TYR A 36 -5.13 0.84 6.82
CA TYR A 36 -3.72 0.48 6.59
C TYR A 36 -3.18 1.05 5.28
N LYS A 37 -3.95 1.02 4.19
CA LYS A 37 -3.54 1.64 2.91
C LYS A 37 -3.34 3.15 3.04
N THR A 38 -4.22 3.85 3.74
CA THR A 38 -4.07 5.30 3.99
C THR A 38 -2.80 5.59 4.77
N THR A 39 -2.59 4.94 5.93
CA THR A 39 -1.38 5.14 6.74
C THR A 39 -0.11 4.77 5.95
N PHE A 40 -0.16 3.70 5.16
CA PHE A 40 0.95 3.30 4.31
C PHE A 40 1.30 4.38 3.27
N ASN A 41 0.30 4.95 2.61
CA ASN A 41 0.52 6.03 1.65
C ASN A 41 1.09 7.30 2.32
N GLU A 42 0.64 7.62 3.53
CA GLU A 42 1.17 8.75 4.32
C GLU A 42 2.64 8.52 4.72
N CYS A 43 3.00 7.31 5.14
CA CYS A 43 4.37 6.98 5.53
C CYS A 43 5.35 6.90 4.35
N PHE A 44 4.86 6.60 3.15
CA PHE A 44 5.69 6.33 1.96
C PHE A 44 5.40 7.27 0.79
N TYR A 45 5.02 8.53 1.08
CA TYR A 45 4.82 9.58 0.08
C TYR A 45 6.16 10.06 -0.50
N ASP A 46 6.73 9.24 -1.40
CA ASP A 46 8.11 9.38 -1.88
C ASP A 46 8.25 9.86 -3.34
N GLU A 47 7.15 10.20 -4.03
CA GLU A 47 7.21 10.73 -5.42
C GLU A 47 8.14 11.95 -5.53
N SER A 48 8.19 12.79 -4.48
CA SER A 48 9.06 13.97 -4.49
C SER A 48 10.56 13.64 -4.44
N LEU A 49 10.95 12.48 -3.90
CA LEU A 49 12.35 12.20 -3.58
C LEU A 49 13.14 11.78 -4.82
N TYR A 50 12.53 10.95 -5.69
CA TYR A 50 13.11 10.59 -6.98
C TYR A 50 13.26 11.82 -7.89
N GLU A 51 12.20 12.63 -8.02
CA GLU A 51 12.20 13.83 -8.85
C GLU A 51 13.26 14.85 -8.39
N LYS A 52 13.35 15.08 -7.07
CA LYS A 52 14.41 15.94 -6.49
C LYS A 52 15.80 15.40 -6.79
N HIS A 53 16.01 14.08 -6.71
CA HIS A 53 17.29 13.46 -7.05
C HIS A 53 17.65 13.62 -8.53
N SER A 54 16.67 13.49 -9.44
CA SER A 54 16.88 13.67 -10.88
C SER A 54 17.23 15.13 -11.21
N GLN A 55 16.50 16.09 -10.64
CA GLN A 55 16.77 17.52 -10.83
C GLN A 55 18.19 17.90 -10.35
N VAL A 56 18.62 17.38 -9.20
CA VAL A 56 19.97 17.63 -8.67
C VAL A 56 21.05 17.01 -9.57
N LYS A 57 20.81 15.81 -10.11
CA LYS A 57 21.72 15.16 -11.07
C LYS A 57 21.91 16.01 -12.32
N ASP A 58 20.81 16.50 -12.90
CA ASP A 58 20.84 17.30 -14.13
C ASP A 58 21.56 18.64 -13.91
N ALA A 59 21.34 19.29 -12.75
CA ALA A 59 22.03 20.53 -12.40
C ALA A 59 23.54 20.34 -12.18
N LEU A 60 23.96 19.23 -11.56
CA LEU A 60 25.36 18.93 -11.30
C LEU A 60 26.15 18.56 -12.57
N ALA A 61 25.50 17.88 -13.51
CA ALA A 61 26.09 17.54 -14.81
C ALA A 61 26.54 18.78 -15.60
N GLN A 62 25.95 19.95 -15.33
CA GLN A 62 26.23 21.21 -16.03
C GLN A 62 27.25 22.11 -15.32
N GLN A 63 27.61 21.84 -14.06
CA GLN A 63 28.36 22.81 -13.23
C GLN A 63 29.79 22.40 -12.83
N PHE A 64 30.16 21.11 -12.96
CA PHE A 64 31.46 20.64 -12.47
C PHE A 64 32.14 19.67 -13.44
N ASP A 65 33.43 19.84 -13.70
CA ASP A 65 34.26 18.88 -14.42
C ASP A 65 35.20 18.12 -13.49
N GLY A 66 35.48 16.86 -13.82
CA GLY A 66 36.52 16.05 -13.17
C GLY A 66 36.04 14.89 -12.28
N LYS A 67 36.97 14.36 -11.48
CA LYS A 67 36.79 13.12 -10.69
C LYS A 67 35.70 13.25 -9.61
N ALA A 68 35.54 14.43 -9.02
CA ALA A 68 34.53 14.69 -7.99
C ALA A 68 33.11 14.70 -8.55
N ASN A 69 32.90 15.27 -9.75
CA ASN A 69 31.59 15.24 -10.39
C ASN A 69 31.17 13.81 -10.73
N ARG A 70 32.08 13.00 -11.31
CA ARG A 70 31.81 11.58 -11.57
C ARG A 70 31.36 10.81 -10.33
N ALA A 71 32.06 10.98 -9.20
CA ALA A 71 31.69 10.34 -7.94
C ALA A 71 30.30 10.79 -7.43
N LEU A 72 29.95 12.07 -7.63
CA LEU A 72 28.65 12.60 -7.23
C LEU A 72 27.52 12.07 -8.12
N VAL A 73 27.73 12.04 -9.44
CA VAL A 73 26.78 11.47 -10.42
C VAL A 73 26.54 10.00 -10.14
N GLU A 74 27.60 9.20 -9.95
CA GLU A 74 27.48 7.78 -9.58
C GLU A 74 26.69 7.60 -8.29
N ARG A 75 26.91 8.46 -7.29
CA ARG A 75 26.18 8.40 -6.02
C ARG A 75 24.68 8.70 -6.21
N LEU A 76 24.35 9.68 -7.05
CA LEU A 76 22.97 10.03 -7.37
C LEU A 76 22.27 8.92 -8.15
N GLU A 77 22.95 8.28 -9.09
CA GLU A 77 22.43 7.11 -9.81
C GLU A 77 22.15 5.93 -8.87
N MET A 78 23.09 5.63 -7.97
CA MET A 78 22.90 4.60 -6.96
C MET A 78 21.73 4.91 -6.01
N ASN A 79 21.53 6.18 -5.66
CA ASN A 79 20.38 6.60 -4.85
C ASN A 79 19.07 6.45 -5.63
N ALA A 80 19.04 6.81 -6.91
CA ALA A 80 17.87 6.64 -7.78
C ALA A 80 17.46 5.16 -7.90
N LEU A 81 18.44 4.25 -8.06
CA LEU A 81 18.21 2.80 -8.07
C LEU A 81 17.66 2.29 -6.73
N ARG A 82 18.17 2.80 -5.61
CA ARG A 82 17.66 2.44 -4.27
C ARG A 82 16.22 2.90 -4.08
N ILE A 83 15.89 4.12 -4.48
CA ILE A 83 14.52 4.65 -4.41
C ILE A 83 13.58 3.79 -5.28
N SER A 84 14.00 3.45 -6.50
CA SER A 84 13.24 2.53 -7.37
C SER A 84 13.00 1.17 -6.71
N SER A 85 14.03 0.56 -6.11
CA SER A 85 13.89 -0.70 -5.37
C SER A 85 12.94 -0.58 -4.17
N MET A 86 13.00 0.53 -3.44
CA MET A 86 12.08 0.81 -2.34
C MET A 86 10.64 0.95 -2.83
N ASN A 87 10.41 1.61 -3.97
CA ASN A 87 9.09 1.72 -4.59
C ASN A 87 8.51 0.36 -5.00
N VAL A 88 9.34 -0.54 -5.54
CA VAL A 88 8.91 -1.92 -5.85
C VAL A 88 8.48 -2.65 -4.58
N LYS A 89 9.30 -2.62 -3.52
CA LYS A 89 8.97 -3.24 -2.23
C LYS A 89 7.73 -2.62 -1.59
N ARG A 90 7.58 -1.31 -1.74
CA ARG A 90 6.40 -0.55 -1.30
C ARG A 90 5.14 -1.06 -2.01
N ASN A 91 5.17 -1.20 -3.33
CA ASN A 91 4.02 -1.69 -4.08
C ASN A 91 3.63 -3.12 -3.67
N ILE A 92 4.61 -4.01 -3.50
CA ILE A 92 4.36 -5.37 -3.00
C ILE A 92 3.69 -5.34 -1.61
N ALA A 93 4.16 -4.49 -0.71
CA ALA A 93 3.58 -4.33 0.62
C ALA A 93 2.18 -3.69 0.59
N TYR A 94 1.92 -2.78 -0.34
CA TYR A 94 0.59 -2.18 -0.53
C TYR A 94 -0.41 -3.20 -1.07
N GLU A 95 0.03 -4.03 -2.02
CA GLU A 95 -0.77 -5.10 -2.62
C GLU A 95 -1.06 -6.24 -1.65
N SER A 96 -0.19 -6.49 -0.66
CA SER A 96 -0.44 -7.47 0.39
C SER A 96 -1.51 -7.03 1.40
N ILE A 97 -1.88 -5.74 1.42
CA ILE A 97 -3.07 -5.22 2.15
C ILE A 97 -4.34 -5.54 1.34
N GLN A 98 -4.51 -6.81 0.98
CA GLN A 98 -5.72 -7.36 0.37
C GLN A 98 -6.54 -8.14 1.39
N LEU A 99 -7.83 -8.27 1.04
CA LEU A 99 -8.85 -8.98 1.78
C LEU A 99 -9.25 -10.20 0.96
#